data_AF-A0A917MKM5-F1
#
_entry.id   AF-A0A917MKM5-F1
#
_cell.length_a   1.000
_cell.length_b   1.000
_cell.length_c   1.000
_cell.angle_alpha   90.00
_cell.angle_beta   90.00
_cell.angle_gamma   90.00
#
_symmetry.space_group_name_H-M   'P 1'
#
loop_
_entity.id
_entity.type
_entity.pdbx_description
1 polymer ?
#
loop_
_entity_poly.entity_id
_entity_poly.type
_entity_poly.pdbx_seq_one_letter_code
_entity_poly.pdbx_strand_id
1 'polypeptide(L)'
;MAAGGKASAKERAARAERERARLYAARVELNAAQSRRRRRDNVVAVSVAAALVAAAIGGQALFYTVGPGAPEPVPSPAATTPADAPEPTEPAPDASPKPEPSDAPAPEDTPAG
;
A
#
# COMPACT_ATOMS: atom_id res chain seq x y z
N MET A 1 1.52 -66.01 55.08
CA MET A 1 0.30 -65.21 54.91
C MET A 1 0.67 -63.72 54.89
N ALA A 2 1.08 -63.14 53.76
CA ALA A 2 1.58 -61.75 53.69
C ALA A 2 1.25 -60.99 52.38
N ALA A 3 0.30 -61.49 51.59
CA ALA A 3 -0.05 -60.89 50.29
C ALA A 3 -1.11 -59.77 50.37
N GLY A 4 -1.91 -59.70 51.45
CA GLY A 4 -3.05 -58.77 51.54
C GLY A 4 -2.70 -57.28 51.71
N GLY A 5 -1.55 -56.96 52.33
CA GLY A 5 -1.18 -55.57 52.65
C GLY A 5 -0.81 -54.71 51.42
N LYS A 6 -0.19 -55.32 50.39
CA LYS A 6 0.27 -54.57 49.21
C LYS A 6 -0.88 -54.22 48.26
N ALA A 7 -1.88 -55.10 48.14
CA ALA A 7 -3.10 -54.83 47.37
C ALA A 7 -3.90 -53.67 47.98
N SER A 8 -4.07 -53.65 49.31
CA SER A 8 -4.69 -52.55 50.06
C SER A 8 -3.96 -51.21 49.90
N ALA A 9 -2.63 -51.22 49.89
CA ALA A 9 -1.84 -50.00 49.69
C ALA A 9 -2.01 -49.44 48.27
N LYS A 10 -2.06 -50.32 47.25
CA LYS A 10 -2.27 -49.93 45.86
C LYS A 10 -3.67 -49.37 45.62
N GLU A 11 -4.70 -49.94 46.25
CA GLU A 11 -6.07 -49.39 46.20
C GLU A 11 -6.19 -48.04 46.89
N ARG A 12 -5.54 -47.85 48.04
CA ARG A 12 -5.49 -46.55 48.72
C ARG A 12 -4.76 -45.49 47.89
N ALA A 13 -3.63 -45.85 47.28
CA ALA A 13 -2.92 -44.98 46.36
C ALA A 13 -3.79 -44.61 45.14
N ALA A 14 -4.46 -45.60 44.53
CA ALA A 14 -5.35 -45.36 43.39
C ALA A 14 -6.54 -44.46 43.75
N ARG A 15 -7.09 -44.54 44.98
CA ARG A 15 -8.12 -43.60 45.45
C ARG A 15 -7.57 -42.19 45.63
N ALA A 16 -6.40 -42.05 46.26
CA ALA A 16 -5.75 -40.76 46.47
C ALA A 16 -5.36 -40.07 45.14
N GLU A 17 -4.93 -40.84 44.13
CA GLU A 17 -4.64 -40.32 42.79
C GLU A 17 -5.90 -39.81 42.08
N ARG A 18 -7.02 -40.53 42.20
CA ARG A 18 -8.31 -40.08 41.63
C ARG A 18 -8.83 -38.81 42.28
N GLU A 19 -8.68 -38.67 43.60
CA GLU A 19 -9.05 -37.45 44.31
C GLU A 19 -8.20 -36.26 43.87
N ARG A 20 -6.88 -36.44 43.75
CA ARG A 20 -5.99 -35.42 43.18
C ARG A 20 -6.36 -35.08 41.75
N ALA A 21 -6.62 -36.06 40.91
CA ALA A 21 -7.01 -35.85 39.52
C ALA A 21 -8.28 -35.01 39.39
N ARG A 22 -9.29 -35.20 40.25
CA ARG A 22 -10.51 -34.38 40.28
C ARG A 22 -10.23 -32.93 40.65
N LEU A 23 -9.41 -32.69 41.67
CA LEU A 23 -9.01 -31.34 42.08
C LEU A 23 -8.21 -30.63 40.98
N TYR A 24 -7.30 -31.35 40.31
CA TYR A 24 -6.56 -30.80 39.17
C TYR A 24 -7.48 -30.52 37.97
N ALA A 25 -8.39 -31.42 37.63
CA ALA A 25 -9.34 -31.24 36.54
C ALA A 25 -10.20 -29.98 36.76
N ALA A 26 -10.73 -29.78 37.97
CA ALA A 26 -11.53 -28.59 38.30
C ALA A 26 -10.74 -27.27 38.11
N ARG A 27 -9.45 -27.25 38.48
CA ARG A 27 -8.59 -26.07 38.28
C ARG A 27 -8.28 -25.81 36.81
N VAL A 28 -8.03 -26.87 36.04
CA VAL A 28 -7.77 -26.76 34.60
C VAL A 28 -9.00 -26.28 33.86
N GLU A 29 -10.19 -26.79 34.20
CA GLU A 29 -11.45 -26.40 33.59
C GLU A 29 -11.76 -24.92 33.85
N LEU A 30 -11.54 -24.44 35.08
CA LEU A 30 -11.71 -23.03 35.42
C LEU A 30 -10.76 -22.12 34.62
N ASN A 31 -9.48 -22.49 34.51
CA ASN A 31 -8.51 -21.73 33.74
C ASN A 31 -8.85 -21.72 32.23
N ALA A 32 -9.24 -22.87 31.69
CA ALA A 32 -9.63 -23.01 30.29
C ALA A 32 -10.89 -22.19 29.97
N ALA A 33 -11.89 -22.19 30.86
CA ALA A 33 -13.10 -21.39 30.71
C ALA A 33 -12.80 -19.89 30.69
N GLN A 34 -11.91 -19.41 31.58
CA GLN A 34 -11.49 -18.01 31.61
C GLN A 34 -10.69 -17.62 30.36
N SER A 35 -9.76 -18.46 29.91
CA SER A 35 -8.98 -18.23 28.69
C SER A 35 -9.88 -18.16 27.45
N ARG A 36 -10.88 -19.03 27.37
CA ARG A 36 -11.81 -19.08 26.23
C ARG A 36 -12.69 -17.84 26.13
N ARG A 37 -13.11 -17.25 27.25
CA ARG A 37 -13.84 -15.97 27.25
C ARG A 37 -12.95 -14.83 26.74
N ARG A 38 -11.75 -14.66 27.32
CA ARG A 38 -10.82 -13.61 26.90
C ARG A 38 -10.41 -13.72 25.44
N ARG A 39 -10.18 -14.93 24.93
CA ARG A 39 -9.88 -15.14 23.50
C ARG A 39 -11.04 -14.74 22.62
N ARG A 40 -12.27 -15.11 22.97
CA ARG A 40 -13.48 -14.71 22.23
C ARG A 40 -13.64 -13.20 22.23
N ASP A 41 -13.54 -12.56 23.40
CA ASP A 41 -13.71 -11.12 23.54
C ASP A 41 -12.60 -10.35 22.79
N ASN A 42 -11.35 -10.81 22.88
CA ASN A 42 -10.24 -10.22 22.13
C ASN A 42 -10.41 -10.38 20.61
N VAL A 43 -10.85 -11.54 20.15
CA VAL A 43 -11.12 -11.76 18.72
C VAL A 43 -12.25 -10.86 18.24
N VAL A 44 -13.33 -10.73 19.01
CA VAL A 44 -14.43 -9.82 18.69
C VAL A 44 -13.94 -8.37 18.68
N ALA A 45 -13.19 -7.95 19.69
CA ALA A 45 -12.65 -6.59 19.78
C ALA A 45 -11.74 -6.27 18.57
N VAL A 46 -10.82 -7.16 18.23
CA VAL A 46 -9.94 -6.99 17.06
C VAL A 46 -10.74 -6.97 15.76
N SER A 47 -11.76 -7.82 15.63
CA SER A 47 -12.61 -7.87 14.44
C SER A 47 -13.40 -6.57 14.25
N VAL A 48 -13.99 -6.06 15.33
CA VAL A 48 -14.72 -4.77 15.32
C VAL A 48 -13.77 -3.62 15.02
N ALA A 49 -12.60 -3.57 15.66
CA ALA A 49 -11.60 -2.54 15.39
C ALA A 49 -11.12 -2.59 13.93
N ALA A 50 -10.83 -3.77 13.40
CA ALA A 50 -10.43 -3.96 12.01
C ALA A 50 -11.53 -3.51 11.03
N ALA A 51 -12.80 -3.83 11.31
CA ALA A 51 -13.92 -3.39 10.50
C ALA A 51 -14.05 -1.87 10.46
N LEU A 52 -13.86 -1.17 11.59
CA LEU A 52 -13.89 0.29 11.64
C LEU A 52 -12.75 0.92 10.83
N VAL A 53 -11.53 0.39 10.95
CA VAL A 53 -10.37 0.85 10.16
C VAL A 53 -10.60 0.63 8.67
N ALA A 54 -11.09 -0.55 8.29
CA ALA A 54 -11.42 -0.85 6.89
C ALA A 54 -12.52 0.08 6.35
N ALA A 55 -13.54 0.37 7.15
CA ALA A 55 -14.60 1.31 6.78
C ALA A 55 -14.07 2.74 6.60
N ALA A 56 -13.16 3.20 7.46
CA ALA A 56 -12.55 4.52 7.34
C ALA A 56 -11.71 4.63 6.05
N ILE A 57 -10.85 3.64 5.79
CA ILE A 57 -10.01 3.60 4.58
C ILE A 57 -10.88 3.48 3.33
N GLY A 58 -11.85 2.58 3.33
CA GLY A 58 -12.79 2.39 2.21
C GLY A 58 -13.64 3.64 1.97
N GLY A 59 -14.11 4.28 3.02
CA GLY A 59 -14.85 5.54 2.94
C GLY A 59 -14.00 6.67 2.37
N GLN A 60 -12.76 6.83 2.81
CA GLN A 60 -11.81 7.79 2.23
C GLN A 60 -11.55 7.47 0.75
N ALA A 61 -11.26 6.21 0.41
CA ALA A 61 -11.02 5.80 -0.96
C ALA A 61 -12.22 6.14 -1.85
N LEU A 62 -13.44 5.80 -1.45
CA LEU A 62 -14.66 6.14 -2.18
C LEU A 62 -14.84 7.66 -2.32
N PHE A 63 -14.61 8.41 -1.24
CA PHE A 63 -14.72 9.88 -1.23
C PHE A 63 -13.78 10.56 -2.22
N TYR A 64 -12.55 10.07 -2.35
CA TYR A 64 -11.51 10.62 -3.24
C TYR A 64 -11.49 10.01 -4.65
N THR A 65 -12.25 8.95 -4.91
CA THR A 65 -12.28 8.31 -6.24
C THR A 65 -13.57 8.61 -7.00
N VAL A 66 -14.71 8.56 -6.31
CA VAL A 66 -16.05 8.74 -6.91
C VAL A 66 -16.80 9.90 -6.25
N GLY A 67 -16.43 10.25 -5.03
CA GLY A 67 -17.06 11.30 -4.25
C GLY A 67 -16.57 12.72 -4.58
N PRO A 68 -17.07 13.72 -3.85
CA PRO A 68 -16.78 15.14 -4.11
C PRO A 68 -15.34 15.56 -3.82
N GLY A 69 -14.51 14.67 -3.25
CA GLY A 69 -13.07 14.88 -3.13
C GLY A 69 -12.27 14.39 -4.34
N ALA A 70 -12.91 13.84 -5.37
CA ALA A 70 -12.21 13.34 -6.55
C ALA A 70 -11.48 14.48 -7.29
N PRO A 71 -10.21 14.26 -7.70
CA PRO A 71 -9.46 15.27 -8.44
C PRO A 71 -10.13 15.57 -9.78
N GLU A 72 -10.11 16.85 -10.19
CA GLU A 72 -10.65 17.23 -11.50
C GLU A 72 -9.91 16.50 -12.63
N PRO A 73 -10.62 15.98 -13.64
CA PRO A 73 -10.00 15.31 -14.76
C PRO A 73 -9.19 16.32 -15.58
N VAL A 74 -7.88 16.09 -15.67
CA VAL A 74 -7.01 16.87 -16.56
C VAL A 74 -7.32 16.53 -18.03
N PRO A 75 -7.36 17.53 -18.93
CA PRO A 75 -7.60 17.28 -20.34
C PRO A 75 -6.47 16.41 -20.91
N SER A 76 -6.85 15.37 -21.66
CA SER A 76 -5.91 14.56 -22.43
C SER A 76 -5.22 15.47 -23.46
N PRO A 77 -3.88 15.39 -23.63
CA PRO A 77 -3.20 16.13 -24.68
C PRO A 77 -3.84 15.79 -26.03
N ALA A 78 -4.28 16.82 -26.75
CA ALA A 78 -4.74 16.68 -28.12
C ALA A 78 -3.58 16.17 -28.98
N ALA A 79 -3.89 15.24 -29.89
CA ALA A 79 -2.91 14.80 -30.87
C ALA A 79 -2.41 16.02 -31.66
N THR A 80 -1.12 16.31 -31.58
CA THR A 80 -0.48 17.30 -32.44
C THR A 80 -0.48 16.75 -33.86
N THR A 81 -1.21 17.40 -34.75
CA THR A 81 -1.05 17.18 -36.19
C THR A 81 0.41 17.46 -36.56
N PRO A 82 1.11 16.54 -37.26
CA PRO A 82 2.42 16.85 -37.80
C PRO A 82 2.34 18.09 -38.68
N ALA A 83 3.24 19.05 -38.47
CA ALA A 83 3.37 20.21 -39.34
C ALA A 83 3.83 19.74 -40.72
N ASP A 84 3.17 20.23 -41.77
CA ASP A 84 3.57 20.00 -43.15
C ASP A 84 5.05 20.34 -43.35
N ALA A 85 5.77 19.41 -43.97
CA ALA A 85 7.17 19.60 -44.34
C ALA A 85 7.28 20.71 -45.39
N PRO A 86 8.32 21.56 -45.36
CA PRO A 86 8.48 22.60 -46.37
C PRO A 86 8.62 21.97 -47.76
N GLU A 87 7.81 22.45 -48.71
CA GLU A 87 7.94 22.08 -50.12
C GLU A 87 9.33 22.47 -50.64
N PRO A 88 9.96 21.64 -51.48
CA PRO A 88 11.25 21.96 -52.09
C PRO A 88 11.16 23.27 -52.89
N THR A 89 12.00 24.25 -52.51
CA THR A 89 12.17 25.48 -53.29
C THR A 89 12.89 25.14 -54.61
N GLU A 90 12.24 25.39 -55.75
CA GLU A 90 12.90 25.35 -57.06
C GLU A 90 14.00 26.42 -57.15
N PRO A 91 15.15 26.13 -57.79
CA PRO A 91 16.22 27.11 -57.90
C PRO A 91 15.81 28.26 -58.83
N ALA A 92 15.99 29.49 -58.36
CA ALA A 92 15.78 30.70 -59.16
C ALA A 92 16.77 30.75 -60.34
N PRO A 93 16.37 31.24 -61.53
CA PRO A 93 17.29 31.37 -62.65
C PRO A 93 18.34 32.45 -62.39
N ASP A 94 19.56 32.09 -62.77
CA ASP A 94 20.82 32.80 -62.65
C ASP A 94 20.73 34.26 -63.11
N ALA A 95 20.92 35.21 -62.19
CA ALA A 95 21.03 36.63 -62.52
C ALA A 95 22.47 36.93 -62.95
N SER A 96 22.67 37.15 -64.25
CA SER A 96 23.92 37.62 -64.84
C SER A 96 24.47 38.88 -64.12
N PRO A 97 25.79 39.00 -63.93
CA PRO A 97 26.36 40.03 -63.06
C PRO A 97 26.30 41.42 -63.72
N LYS A 98 25.77 42.38 -62.96
CA LYS A 98 25.90 43.82 -63.20
C LYS A 98 27.30 44.26 -62.74
N PRO A 99 28.08 45.01 -63.54
CA PRO A 99 29.42 45.41 -63.12
C PRO A 99 29.37 46.44 -61.98
N GLU A 100 30.26 46.23 -61.01
CA GLU A 100 30.61 47.14 -59.92
C GLU A 100 30.99 48.54 -60.44
N PRO A 101 30.74 49.57 -59.62
CA PRO A 101 31.81 50.51 -59.35
C PRO A 101 32.23 50.43 -57.88
N SER A 102 33.50 50.06 -57.74
CA SER A 102 34.38 50.32 -56.61
C SER A 102 34.22 51.73 -56.05
N ASP A 103 33.93 51.85 -54.76
CA ASP A 103 34.68 52.77 -53.90
C ASP A 103 34.60 52.33 -52.42
N ALA A 104 35.77 52.36 -51.77
CA ALA A 104 36.06 52.02 -50.39
C ALA A 104 35.99 53.29 -49.49
N PRO A 105 36.34 53.28 -48.18
CA PRO A 105 36.46 52.21 -47.18
C PRO A 105 35.66 52.47 -45.86
N ALA A 106 35.66 51.47 -44.98
CA ALA A 106 35.24 51.51 -43.56
C ALA A 106 36.09 52.47 -42.70
N PRO A 107 35.62 52.88 -41.49
CA PRO A 107 35.96 52.16 -40.24
C PRO A 107 34.79 52.08 -39.23
N GLU A 108 34.56 50.92 -38.60
CA GLU A 108 35.02 50.47 -37.26
C GLU A 108 34.35 51.12 -36.03
N ASP A 109 33.69 50.24 -35.27
CA ASP A 109 33.57 50.12 -33.80
C ASP A 109 33.34 51.32 -32.89
N THR A 110 32.25 51.26 -32.10
CA THR A 110 32.24 51.57 -30.65
C THR A 110 30.92 51.08 -30.00
N PRO A 111 30.92 50.10 -29.08
CA PRO A 111 29.90 50.00 -28.04
C PRO A 111 30.43 50.62 -26.74
N ALA A 112 29.71 51.60 -26.21
CA ALA A 112 30.00 52.24 -24.93
C ALA A 112 28.94 51.83 -23.89
N GLY A 113 29.43 51.35 -22.74
CA GLY A 113 28.80 51.51 -21.42
C GLY A 113 27.74 50.51 -21.03
#